data_AF-A0A919XJX2-F1
#
_entry.id   AF-A0A919XJX2-F1
#
_cell.length_a   1.000
_cell.length_b   1.000
_cell.length_c   1.000
_cell.angle_alpha   90.00
_cell.angle_beta   90.00
_cell.angle_gamma   90.00
#
_symmetry.space_group_name_H-M   'P 1'
#
loop_
_entity.id
_entity.type
_entity.pdbx_description
1 polymer ?
#
loop_
_entity_poly.entity_id
_entity_poly.type
_entity_poly.pdbx_seq_one_letter_code
_entity_poly.pdbx_strand_id
1 'polypeptide(L)'
;MKLREPLNFAGRFYEAGESVKGQLPLDMIKALRENHKLDEEEAETPEVNLEENKLDQLPIASDTIPSPEEFADLPAAGQKERLKALEIDPASKEEDRIEQYEDWYFEQVGNANQGDL
;
A
#
# COMPACT_ATOMS: atom_id res chain seq x y z
N MET A 1 -7.79 15.26 11.53
CA MET A 1 -6.51 16.03 11.68
C MET A 1 -5.71 15.48 12.85
N LYS A 2 -5.03 14.39 12.57
CA LYS A 2 -4.13 13.67 13.45
C LYS A 2 -2.71 13.74 12.89
N LEU A 3 -1.70 13.59 13.73
CA LEU A 3 -0.33 13.41 13.27
C LEU A 3 -0.17 12.05 12.61
N ARG A 4 0.63 11.97 11.55
CA ARG A 4 1.05 10.68 10.96
C ARG A 4 2.30 10.10 11.62
N GLU A 5 3.11 10.97 12.19
CA GLU A 5 4.38 10.64 12.83
C GLU A 5 4.47 11.38 14.17
N PRO A 6 5.20 10.82 15.14
CA PRO A 6 5.39 11.49 16.42
C PRO A 6 6.07 12.86 16.23
N LEU A 7 5.56 13.87 16.94
CA LEU A 7 6.06 15.24 16.89
C LEU A 7 6.40 15.74 18.28
N ASN A 8 7.61 16.27 18.45
CA ASN A 8 7.96 17.02 19.66
C ASN A 8 7.78 18.52 19.41
N PHE A 9 6.84 19.15 20.11
CA PHE A 9 6.57 20.57 19.99
C PHE A 9 6.30 21.22 21.35
N ALA A 10 6.97 22.34 21.62
CA ALA A 10 6.86 23.10 22.87
C ALA A 10 7.13 22.27 24.14
N GLY A 11 8.01 21.26 24.05
CA GLY A 11 8.31 20.34 25.16
C GLY A 11 7.24 19.29 25.41
N ARG A 12 6.19 19.22 24.57
CA ARG A 12 5.21 18.14 24.54
C ARG A 12 5.51 17.20 23.39
N PHE A 13 5.51 15.92 23.69
CA PHE A 13 5.55 14.86 22.69
C PHE A 13 4.12 14.50 22.30
N TYR A 14 3.85 14.53 21.00
CA TYR A 14 2.59 14.13 20.39
C TYR A 14 2.84 12.83 19.63
N GLU A 15 1.96 11.86 19.80
CA GLU A 15 2.11 10.54 19.16
C GLU A 15 1.54 10.54 17.73
N ALA A 16 1.99 9.59 16.91
CA ALA A 16 1.33 9.31 15.64
C ALA A 16 -0.13 8.87 15.93
N GLY A 17 -1.07 9.36 15.13
CA GLY A 17 -2.51 9.21 15.36
C GLY A 17 -3.09 10.20 16.36
N GLU A 18 -2.29 11.02 17.06
CA GLU A 18 -2.81 11.99 18.01
C GLU A 18 -3.43 13.21 17.32
N SER A 19 -4.60 13.63 17.79
CA SER A 19 -5.34 14.77 17.22
C SER A 19 -4.72 16.09 17.65
N VAL A 20 -4.14 16.81 16.68
CA VAL A 20 -3.44 18.09 16.94
C VAL A 20 -4.27 19.34 16.67
N LYS A 21 -5.52 19.17 16.21
CA LYS A 21 -6.45 20.26 15.91
C LYS A 21 -6.77 21.06 17.19
N GLY A 22 -6.35 22.31 17.22
CA GLY A 22 -6.51 23.19 18.40
C GLY A 22 -5.47 23.01 19.50
N GLN A 23 -4.58 22.02 19.39
CA GLN A 23 -3.43 21.84 20.29
C GLN A 23 -2.16 22.48 19.72
N LEU A 24 -1.98 22.41 18.40
CA LEU A 24 -0.88 23.05 17.70
C LEU A 24 -1.31 24.40 17.09
N PRO A 25 -0.39 25.38 17.01
CA PRO A 25 -0.64 26.61 16.29
C PRO A 25 -0.87 26.35 14.80
N LEU A 26 -1.70 27.19 14.16
CA LEU A 26 -2.06 27.06 12.74
C LEU A 26 -0.85 27.03 11.81
N ASP A 27 0.20 27.78 12.15
CA ASP A 27 1.45 27.84 11.38
C ASP A 27 2.15 26.46 11.34
N MET A 28 2.22 25.78 12.50
CA MET A 28 2.79 24.44 12.59
C MET A 28 1.92 23.40 11.90
N ILE A 29 0.60 23.49 12.08
CA ILE A 29 -0.35 22.63 11.37
C ILE A 29 -0.17 22.76 9.86
N LYS A 30 0.01 23.98 9.36
CA LYS A 30 0.25 24.23 7.94
C LYS A 30 1.56 23.58 7.47
N ALA A 31 2.65 23.77 8.20
CA ALA A 31 3.93 23.15 7.89
C ALA A 31 3.83 21.61 7.85
N LEU A 32 3.14 21.00 8.82
CA LEU A 32 2.94 19.56 8.86
C LEU A 32 2.04 19.07 7.71
N ARG A 33 1.01 19.84 7.32
CA ARG A 33 0.19 19.55 6.13
C ARG A 33 1.02 19.61 4.85
N GLU A 34 1.82 20.66 4.68
CA GLU A 34 2.70 20.83 3.51
C GLU A 34 3.75 19.72 3.40
N ASN A 35 4.14 19.12 4.53
CA ASN A 35 5.05 17.98 4.58
C ASN A 35 4.32 16.63 4.59
N HIS A 36 3.02 16.58 4.33
CA HIS A 36 2.20 15.36 4.35
C HIS A 36 2.25 14.58 5.68
N LYS A 37 2.54 15.25 6.80
CA LYS A 37 2.64 14.69 8.17
C LYS A 37 1.34 14.78 8.98
N LEU A 38 0.26 15.27 8.37
CA LEU A 38 -1.07 15.29 8.99
C LEU A 38 -2.03 14.43 8.20
N ASP A 39 -2.80 13.64 8.94
CA ASP A 39 -3.93 12.90 8.42
C ASP A 39 -5.21 13.67 8.72
N GLU A 40 -5.89 14.14 7.67
CA GLU A 40 -7.04 15.03 7.82
C GLU A 40 -8.35 14.29 8.11
N GLU A 41 -8.33 12.95 8.08
CA GLU A 41 -9.52 12.15 8.28
C GLU A 41 -9.92 12.01 9.76
N GLU A 42 -11.23 11.84 9.93
CA GLU A 42 -11.95 11.74 11.19
C GLU A 42 -11.54 10.47 11.95
N ALA A 43 -11.85 10.43 13.25
CA ALA A 43 -11.47 9.34 14.16
C ALA A 43 -11.77 7.97 13.53
N GLU A 44 -10.77 7.07 13.51
CA GLU A 44 -10.83 5.86 14.34
C GLU A 44 -9.41 5.26 14.47
N THR A 45 -9.02 4.90 15.69
CA THR A 45 -8.01 3.87 15.95
C THR A 45 -8.70 2.93 16.94
N PRO A 46 -8.69 1.62 16.67
CA PRO A 46 -7.52 0.86 17.09
C PRO A 46 -6.87 0.10 15.94
N GLU A 47 -5.54 0.04 16.02
CA GLU A 47 -4.72 -0.97 15.38
C GLU A 47 -5.24 -2.37 15.72
N VAL A 48 -6.05 -2.96 14.83
CA VAL A 48 -6.06 -4.37 14.43
C VAL A 48 -7.12 -4.54 13.33
N ASN A 49 -6.70 -4.47 12.07
CA ASN A 49 -7.01 -5.41 10.99
C ASN A 49 -6.53 -4.81 9.67
N LEU A 50 -5.56 -5.50 9.07
CA LEU A 50 -5.08 -5.32 7.71
C LEU A 50 -6.11 -5.84 6.70
N GLU A 51 -7.38 -5.42 6.80
CA GLU A 51 -8.36 -5.82 5.81
C GLU A 51 -9.23 -4.66 5.34
N GLU A 52 -9.22 -4.55 4.01
CA GLU A 52 -10.19 -3.88 3.16
C GLU A 52 -10.12 -2.35 3.13
N ASN A 53 -9.46 -1.81 2.09
CA ASN A 53 -10.14 -1.16 0.95
C ASN A 53 -9.17 -0.22 0.20
N LYS A 54 -8.35 -0.78 -0.70
CA LYS A 54 -7.83 -0.04 -1.87
C LYS A 54 -7.92 -0.94 -3.09
N LEU A 55 -9.15 -1.10 -3.56
CA LEU A 55 -9.48 -1.67 -4.87
C LEU A 55 -9.44 -0.58 -5.97
N ASP A 56 -8.79 0.55 -5.73
CA ASP A 56 -8.74 1.65 -6.67
C ASP A 56 -7.29 2.02 -6.93
N GLN A 57 -6.79 1.47 -8.04
CA GLN A 57 -5.51 1.78 -8.67
C GLN A 57 -4.32 1.04 -8.06
N LEU A 58 -4.15 -0.23 -8.45
CA LEU A 58 -2.81 -0.78 -8.62
C LEU A 58 -2.13 0.04 -9.72
N PRO A 59 -1.16 0.92 -9.44
CA PRO A 59 -0.35 1.45 -10.50
C PRO A 59 0.40 0.27 -11.11
N ILE A 60 0.18 -0.02 -12.39
CA ILE A 60 1.08 -0.86 -13.19
C ILE A 60 2.40 -0.09 -13.47
N ALA A 61 2.77 0.82 -12.57
CA ALA A 61 3.76 1.86 -12.73
C ALA A 61 4.46 2.09 -11.39
N SER A 62 5.20 1.09 -10.94
CA SER A 62 6.37 1.28 -10.08
C SER A 62 7.14 -0.04 -10.09
N ASP A 63 8.23 -0.10 -10.85
CA ASP A 63 9.51 -0.84 -10.72
C ASP A 63 9.63 -2.16 -9.92
N THR A 64 8.55 -2.76 -9.43
CA THR A 64 8.56 -3.87 -8.47
C THR A 64 7.37 -4.76 -8.77
N ILE A 65 7.64 -5.85 -9.47
CA ILE A 65 6.68 -6.92 -9.67
C ILE A 65 6.45 -7.59 -8.29
N PRO A 66 5.21 -7.67 -7.78
CA PRO A 66 4.96 -8.32 -6.50
C PRO A 66 5.34 -9.80 -6.57
N SER A 67 5.92 -10.32 -5.50
CA SER A 67 6.24 -11.74 -5.37
C SER A 67 4.95 -12.59 -5.41
N PRO A 68 5.03 -13.87 -5.76
CA PRO A 68 3.89 -14.77 -5.69
C PRO A 68 3.22 -14.83 -4.31
N GLU A 69 4.00 -14.70 -3.24
CA GLU A 69 3.49 -14.63 -1.86
C GLU A 69 2.59 -13.39 -1.65
N GLU A 70 3.01 -12.23 -2.15
CA GLU A 70 2.23 -10.99 -2.09
C GLU A 70 0.98 -11.07 -2.99
N PHE A 71 1.05 -11.79 -4.12
CA PHE A 71 -0.09 -12.04 -4.99
C PHE A 71 -1.09 -13.01 -4.36
N ALA A 72 -0.61 -14.05 -3.68
CA ALA A 72 -1.46 -15.01 -2.98
C ALA A 72 -2.23 -14.36 -1.81
N ASP A 73 -1.65 -13.33 -1.19
CA ASP A 73 -2.30 -12.53 -0.13
C ASP A 73 -3.41 -11.61 -0.66
N LEU A 74 -3.48 -11.36 -1.98
CA LEU A 74 -4.55 -10.56 -2.57
C LEU A 74 -5.90 -11.30 -2.55
N PRO A 75 -7.02 -10.56 -2.40
CA PRO A 75 -8.35 -11.16 -2.53
C PRO A 75 -8.57 -11.70 -3.95
N ALA A 76 -9.46 -12.69 -4.10
CA ALA A 76 -9.75 -13.31 -5.40
C ALA A 76 -10.13 -12.31 -6.51
N ALA A 77 -10.74 -11.17 -6.16
CA ALA A 77 -10.98 -10.07 -7.10
C ALA A 77 -9.67 -9.41 -7.57
N GLY A 78 -8.79 -9.06 -6.63
CA GLY A 78 -7.47 -8.49 -6.90
C GLY A 78 -6.56 -9.43 -7.69
N GLN A 79 -6.55 -10.73 -7.37
CA GLN A 79 -5.82 -11.75 -8.13
C GLN A 79 -6.29 -11.80 -9.59
N LYS A 80 -7.61 -11.79 -9.82
CA LYS A 80 -8.19 -11.80 -11.17
C LYS A 80 -7.90 -10.53 -11.95
N GLU A 81 -8.00 -9.37 -11.31
CA GLU A 81 -7.68 -8.08 -11.92
C GLU A 81 -6.20 -8.00 -12.29
N ARG A 82 -5.32 -8.50 -11.42
CA ARG A 82 -3.89 -8.52 -11.67
C ARG A 82 -3.52 -9.45 -12.82
N LEU A 83 -4.05 -10.68 -12.86
CA LEU A 83 -3.86 -11.59 -14.00
C LEU A 83 -4.38 -10.98 -15.30
N LYS A 84 -5.55 -10.35 -15.29
CA LYS A 84 -6.08 -9.63 -16.47
C LYS A 84 -5.19 -8.45 -16.90
N ALA A 85 -4.61 -7.72 -15.96
CA ALA A 85 -3.67 -6.65 -16.24
C ALA A 85 -2.36 -7.17 -16.87
N LEU A 86 -2.02 -8.43 -16.62
CA LEU A 86 -0.92 -9.16 -17.25
C LEU A 86 -1.35 -9.86 -18.56
N GLU A 87 -2.57 -9.61 -19.02
CA GLU A 87 -3.15 -10.28 -20.20
C GLU A 87 -3.29 -11.81 -20.06
N ILE A 88 -3.33 -12.30 -18.81
CA ILE A 88 -3.55 -13.71 -18.46
C ILE A 88 -5.03 -13.91 -18.09
N ASP A 89 -5.67 -14.93 -18.67
CA ASP A 89 -7.04 -15.29 -18.30
C ASP A 89 -7.04 -15.98 -16.93
N PRO A 90 -7.72 -15.41 -15.91
CA PRO A 90 -7.58 -15.90 -14.57
C PRO A 90 -8.37 -17.20 -14.36
N ALA A 91 -7.70 -18.19 -13.77
CA ALA A 91 -8.33 -19.44 -13.39
C ALA A 91 -9.48 -19.25 -12.37
N SER A 92 -10.44 -20.17 -12.41
CA SER A 92 -11.59 -20.15 -11.51
C SER A 92 -11.20 -20.47 -10.06
N LYS A 93 -10.18 -21.30 -9.87
CA LYS A 93 -9.64 -21.70 -8.57
C LYS A 93 -8.47 -20.81 -8.17
N GLU A 94 -8.28 -20.66 -6.87
CA GLU A 94 -7.22 -19.81 -6.31
C GLU A 94 -5.83 -20.38 -6.51
N GLU A 95 -5.65 -21.67 -6.23
CA GLU A 95 -4.38 -22.39 -6.43
C GLU A 95 -3.90 -22.25 -7.88
N ASP A 96 -4.79 -22.44 -8.86
CA ASP A 96 -4.48 -22.25 -10.28
C ASP A 96 -4.16 -20.79 -10.64
N ARG A 97 -4.76 -19.78 -9.98
CA ARG A 97 -4.43 -18.36 -10.21
C ARG A 97 -3.04 -18.01 -9.69
N ILE A 98 -2.68 -18.56 -8.52
CA ILE A 98 -1.35 -18.37 -7.93
C ILE A 98 -0.31 -19.01 -8.83
N GLU A 99 -0.54 -20.24 -9.30
CA GLU A 99 0.35 -20.94 -10.23
C GLU A 99 0.53 -20.15 -11.55
N GLN A 100 -0.55 -19.62 -12.13
CA GLN A 100 -0.49 -18.75 -13.32
C GLN A 100 0.38 -17.50 -13.09
N TYR A 101 0.30 -16.92 -11.90
CA TYR A 101 1.11 -15.75 -11.54
C TYR A 101 2.56 -16.13 -11.27
N GLU A 102 2.82 -17.26 -10.62
CA GLU A 102 4.15 -17.81 -10.37
C GLU A 102 4.88 -18.06 -11.68
N ASP A 103 4.26 -18.76 -12.63
CA ASP A 103 4.85 -19.07 -13.94
C ASP A 103 5.28 -17.79 -14.65
N TRP A 104 4.36 -16.81 -14.75
CA TRP A 104 4.66 -15.50 -15.32
C TRP A 104 5.76 -14.75 -14.54
N TYR A 105 5.72 -14.78 -13.20
CA TYR A 105 6.72 -14.13 -12.36
C TYR A 105 8.12 -14.70 -12.59
N PHE A 106 8.24 -16.03 -12.67
CA PHE A 106 9.49 -16.70 -13.00
C PHE A 106 9.96 -16.42 -14.43
N GLU A 107 9.04 -16.26 -15.39
CA GLU A 107 9.38 -15.82 -16.74
C GLU A 107 9.92 -14.38 -16.76
N GLN A 108 9.33 -13.46 -15.98
CA GLN A 108 9.80 -12.07 -15.90
C GLN A 108 11.16 -11.98 -15.17
N VAL A 109 11.30 -12.66 -14.03
CA VAL A 109 12.54 -12.68 -13.24
C VAL A 109 13.64 -13.48 -13.94
N GLY A 110 13.28 -14.55 -14.65
CA GLY A 110 14.20 -15.35 -15.47
C GLY A 110 14.74 -14.57 -16.67
N ASN A 111 13.91 -13.76 -17.34
CA ASN A 111 14.35 -12.86 -18.40
C ASN A 111 15.21 -11.69 -17.88
N ALA A 112 15.05 -11.28 -16.61
CA ALA A 112 15.89 -10.25 -16.00
C ALA A 112 17.38 -10.65 -15.86
N ASN A 113 17.72 -11.93 -16.07
CA ASN A 113 19.10 -12.45 -15.99
C ASN A 113 19.70 -12.88 -17.35
N GLN A 114 19.06 -12.56 -18.48
CA GLN A 114 19.62 -12.79 -19.83
C GLN A 114 19.87 -11.49 -20.63
N GLY A 115 19.94 -10.35 -19.94
CA GLY A 115 20.01 -9.04 -20.57
C GLY A 115 21.37 -8.31 -20.51
N ASP A 116 22.42 -8.85 -19.88
CA ASP A 116 23.75 -8.21 -19.93
C ASP A 116 24.86 -9.20 -19.55
N LEU A 117 25.59 -9.71 -20.55
CA LEU A 117 27.04 -10.02 -20.54
C LEU A 117 27.51 -10.48 -21.92
#